data_AF-G9EMY0-F1
#
_entry.id   AF-G9EMY0-F1
#
_cell.length_a   1.000
_cell.length_b   1.000
_cell.length_c   1.000
_cell.angle_alpha   90.00
_cell.angle_beta   90.00
_cell.angle_gamma   90.00
#
_symmetry.space_group_name_H-M   'P 1'
#
loop_
_entity.id
_entity.type
_entity.pdbx_description
1 polymer ?
#
loop_
_entity_poly.entity_id
_entity_poly.type
_entity_poly.pdbx_seq_one_letter_code
_entity_poly.pdbx_strand_id
1 'polypeptide(L)'
;MTQEIVNNDFVDKKKTAFSTPRISDSDALITIEAKQIDNPGLGNCAFYAFAIGLIEIIQEEKIAYGSRRPMFKQWVALDPSINTEKLYDDICSFDYKKPNNRLLDQLQKSLRQIVCDCTLSELRQACASSRAVNDYKKLTATSSFMNFSFLYYDNSDWIDPEYNEYANLPDVKKAFDALEQRALERKSLERDEQLELNVLISDALGQAALKLKTLLNEILKTDVAKLGALKSETIRLQDAIIKALTAQMEILTPDGLEAEKLTELKVDVVRLQEVINDALRDEALKIIRNNPLIVVEEHEQLTLAPIFMSLFYGSDVDLNLITAETKPKADSTIIKAAKVITQNYFWGTHGHLNHLGSVFGVNLHTLTEGNANFVFVDAPDRYVITVNNKNNAHWTTIVTQAKSVCAFSGDDEKTTKTLHQVTKMGKRAAENKVFPNKVRTSGESAKKTEPAKVGTPSKIVKQEYANSTNNLMRASLKGQVANAVKEYCNYSNSIWFSFFHRHGETGRNRAKRFGDKLSACTDYNEAKKITIDFLKDRKNGNTHPHSFRTMLLQELLTKNMSAPDLKFLSQNFSAQLDILKTHQNIKTKSFSML
;
A
#
# COMPACT_ATOMS: atom_id res chain seq x y z
N MET A 1 11.70 -35.14 64.02
CA MET A 1 12.81 -36.11 63.95
C MET A 1 13.88 -35.52 63.05
N THR A 2 15.13 -35.58 63.48
CA THR A 2 16.29 -35.00 62.81
C THR A 2 17.31 -36.11 62.56
N GLN A 3 17.84 -36.18 61.35
CA GLN A 3 19.09 -36.87 61.01
C GLN A 3 19.82 -35.91 60.05
N GLU A 4 20.86 -35.21 60.51
CA GLU A 4 22.22 -35.68 60.82
C GLU A 4 23.08 -35.83 59.56
N ILE A 5 24.14 -35.01 59.52
CA ILE A 5 25.19 -35.00 58.51
C ILE A 5 26.43 -35.52 59.21
N VAL A 6 27.07 -36.55 58.65
CA VAL A 6 28.39 -37.04 59.12
C VAL A 6 29.31 -37.26 57.92
N ASN A 7 30.32 -36.39 57.86
CA ASN A 7 31.70 -36.55 57.41
C ASN A 7 32.07 -37.76 56.52
N ASN A 8 32.89 -37.48 55.48
CA ASN A 8 34.33 -37.68 55.66
C ASN A 8 35.16 -36.89 54.64
N ASP A 9 36.10 -36.07 55.14
CA ASP A 9 37.23 -35.59 54.38
C ASP A 9 38.24 -36.74 54.16
N PHE A 10 38.95 -36.71 53.03
CA PHE A 10 40.27 -37.35 52.96
C PHE A 10 41.21 -36.55 52.06
N VAL A 11 42.36 -36.20 52.60
CA VAL A 11 43.40 -35.39 51.96
C VAL A 11 44.72 -36.16 52.08
N ASP A 12 45.38 -36.52 50.97
CA ASP A 12 46.49 -35.67 50.51
C ASP A 12 47.09 -36.01 49.11
N LYS A 13 47.77 -34.99 48.56
CA LYS A 13 48.70 -34.93 47.41
C LYS A 13 49.23 -36.24 46.80
N LYS A 14 49.26 -36.27 45.46
CA LYS A 14 50.53 -36.42 44.71
C LYS A 14 50.52 -35.66 43.37
N LYS A 15 51.71 -35.39 42.83
CA LYS A 15 51.97 -34.42 41.75
C LYS A 15 52.16 -35.08 40.37
N THR A 16 52.09 -34.23 39.34
CA THR A 16 52.75 -34.34 38.01
C THR A 16 52.42 -35.54 37.12
N ALA A 17 51.61 -35.29 36.09
CA ALA A 17 52.12 -35.23 34.72
C ALA A 17 51.20 -34.35 33.83
N PHE A 18 51.71 -33.23 33.31
CA PHE A 18 51.02 -32.52 32.21
C PHE A 18 51.34 -33.28 30.92
N SER A 19 50.34 -33.94 30.33
CA SER A 19 50.39 -34.32 28.92
C SER A 19 49.37 -33.46 28.19
N THR A 20 49.85 -32.59 27.30
CA THR A 20 48.98 -31.87 26.38
C THR A 20 48.37 -32.88 25.41
N PRO A 21 47.04 -32.85 25.19
CA PRO A 21 46.47 -33.53 24.04
C PRO A 21 47.17 -33.02 22.78
N ARG A 22 47.67 -33.91 21.93
CA ARG A 22 48.05 -33.54 20.56
C ARG A 22 46.77 -33.26 19.80
N ILE A 23 46.31 -32.02 19.89
CA ILE A 23 45.34 -31.43 18.98
C ILE A 23 46.00 -31.41 17.60
N SER A 24 45.73 -32.45 16.81
CA SER A 24 45.98 -32.44 15.37
C SER A 24 44.74 -31.91 14.67
N ASP A 25 44.37 -30.67 14.99
CA ASP A 25 43.37 -29.94 14.23
C ASP A 25 43.97 -29.70 12.84
N SER A 26 43.50 -30.47 11.87
CA SER A 26 43.50 -29.98 10.50
C SER A 26 42.52 -28.82 10.45
N ASP A 27 43.01 -27.58 10.27
CA ASP A 27 42.19 -26.37 10.16
C ASP A 27 41.19 -26.49 9.01
N ALA A 28 40.02 -27.07 9.33
CA ALA A 28 38.94 -27.34 8.40
C ALA A 28 38.26 -26.00 8.11
N LEU A 29 38.65 -25.36 7.01
CA LEU A 29 38.21 -24.00 6.70
C LEU A 29 36.73 -24.03 6.33
N ILE A 30 35.87 -23.69 7.30
CA ILE A 30 34.41 -23.65 7.11
C ILE A 30 34.07 -22.43 6.25
N THR A 31 33.70 -22.71 5.00
CA THR A 31 33.11 -21.72 4.10
C THR A 31 31.60 -21.73 4.26
N ILE A 32 30.98 -20.55 4.35
CA ILE A 32 29.51 -20.41 4.33
C ILE A 32 29.12 -20.01 2.90
N GLU A 33 28.42 -20.91 2.19
CA GLU A 33 27.96 -20.69 0.82
C GLU A 33 26.44 -20.50 0.80
N ALA A 34 25.97 -19.30 0.45
CA ALA A 34 24.56 -19.07 0.12
C ALA A 34 24.26 -19.64 -1.27
N LYS A 35 23.30 -20.58 -1.35
CA LYS A 35 22.99 -21.34 -2.56
C LYS A 35 21.51 -21.20 -2.89
N GLN A 36 21.19 -20.80 -4.13
CA GLN A 36 19.80 -20.86 -4.60
C GLN A 36 19.39 -22.32 -4.88
N ILE A 37 18.24 -22.73 -4.35
CA ILE A 37 17.61 -24.03 -4.55
C ILE A 37 16.39 -23.85 -5.45
N ASP A 38 16.32 -24.68 -6.48
CA ASP A 38 15.19 -24.76 -7.41
C ASP A 38 14.25 -25.91 -7.02
N ASN A 39 13.02 -25.90 -7.54
CA ASN A 39 11.97 -26.84 -7.20
C ASN A 39 11.11 -27.22 -8.44
N PRO A 40 10.21 -28.21 -8.35
CA PRO A 40 9.47 -28.71 -9.52
C PRO A 40 8.53 -27.71 -10.22
N GLY A 41 8.32 -26.50 -9.69
CA GLY A 41 7.54 -25.46 -10.35
C GLY A 41 6.05 -25.77 -10.42
N LEU A 42 5.48 -25.73 -11.62
CA LEU A 42 4.07 -26.05 -11.93
C LEU A 42 3.08 -25.26 -11.03
N GLY A 43 3.27 -23.95 -10.83
CA GLY A 43 2.41 -23.12 -9.97
C GLY A 43 2.61 -23.31 -8.46
N ASN A 44 2.83 -24.55 -8.00
CA ASN A 44 3.12 -24.90 -6.60
C ASN A 44 4.41 -24.27 -6.03
N CYS A 45 5.24 -23.66 -6.89
CA CYS A 45 6.58 -23.13 -6.59
C CYS A 45 6.71 -22.32 -5.29
N ALA A 46 5.73 -21.47 -4.96
CA ALA A 46 5.75 -20.67 -3.72
C ALA A 46 5.78 -21.56 -2.46
N PHE A 47 4.92 -22.56 -2.43
CA PHE A 47 4.78 -23.48 -1.30
C PHE A 47 5.93 -24.50 -1.27
N TYR A 48 6.46 -24.90 -2.43
CA TYR A 48 7.74 -25.64 -2.48
C TYR A 48 8.90 -24.80 -1.90
N ALA A 49 9.02 -23.52 -2.25
CA ALA A 49 10.10 -22.67 -1.80
C ALA A 49 10.06 -22.43 -0.28
N PHE A 50 8.86 -22.23 0.28
CA PHE A 50 8.67 -22.12 1.73
C PHE A 50 8.94 -23.46 2.45
N ALA A 51 8.48 -24.58 1.89
CA ALA A 51 8.76 -25.91 2.45
C ALA A 51 10.27 -26.22 2.50
N ILE A 52 11.04 -25.80 1.49
CA ILE A 52 12.52 -25.95 1.49
C ILE A 52 13.17 -25.13 2.60
N GLY A 53 12.68 -23.93 2.91
CA GLY A 53 13.16 -23.14 4.05
C GLY A 53 12.81 -23.76 5.40
N LEU A 54 11.63 -24.37 5.54
CA LEU A 54 11.28 -25.13 6.75
C LEU A 54 12.11 -26.42 6.88
N ILE A 55 12.46 -27.10 5.78
CA ILE A 55 13.39 -28.25 5.78
C ILE A 55 14.76 -27.84 6.30
N GLU A 56 15.30 -26.69 5.85
CA GLU A 56 16.57 -26.13 6.32
C GLU A 56 16.56 -25.91 7.84
N ILE A 57 15.54 -25.21 8.36
CA ILE A 57 15.36 -24.98 9.80
C ILE A 57 15.29 -26.30 10.59
N ILE A 58 14.53 -27.29 10.11
CA ILE A 58 14.39 -28.59 10.79
C ILE A 58 15.71 -29.40 10.76
N GLN A 59 16.53 -29.23 9.73
CA GLN A 59 17.88 -29.80 9.67
C GLN A 59 18.83 -29.10 10.66
N GLU A 60 18.78 -27.77 10.77
CA GLU A 60 19.53 -27.02 11.78
C GLU A 60 19.11 -27.40 13.22
N GLU A 61 17.81 -27.51 13.50
CA GLU A 61 17.29 -27.97 14.79
C GLU A 61 17.82 -29.36 15.18
N LYS A 62 17.88 -30.31 14.23
CA LYS A 62 18.42 -31.66 14.48
C LYS A 62 19.92 -31.63 14.78
N ILE A 63 20.68 -30.72 14.17
CA ILE A 63 22.11 -30.53 14.45
C ILE A 63 22.31 -29.85 15.82
N ALA A 64 21.58 -28.79 16.12
CA ALA A 64 21.73 -27.99 17.32
C ALA A 64 21.17 -28.67 18.59
N TYR A 65 20.09 -29.44 18.46
CA TYR A 65 19.29 -29.94 19.59
C TYR A 65 18.98 -31.44 19.56
N GLY A 66 19.44 -32.17 18.53
CA GLY A 66 19.35 -33.63 18.43
C GLY A 66 17.93 -34.17 18.30
N SER A 67 17.31 -34.52 19.44
CA SER A 67 15.95 -35.08 19.51
C SER A 67 14.85 -34.03 19.72
N ARG A 68 15.22 -32.76 19.97
CA ARG A 68 14.25 -31.66 19.97
C ARG A 68 14.05 -31.17 18.55
N ARG A 69 12.79 -31.08 18.12
CA ARG A 69 12.36 -30.62 16.79
C ARG A 69 11.22 -29.57 16.88
N PRO A 70 11.46 -28.38 17.48
CA PRO A 70 10.42 -27.37 17.67
C PRO A 70 9.61 -27.05 16.40
N MET A 71 10.26 -26.74 15.29
CA MET A 71 9.63 -26.34 14.02
C MET A 71 8.78 -27.48 13.43
N PHE A 72 9.29 -28.72 13.46
CA PHE A 72 8.49 -29.88 13.02
C PHE A 72 7.29 -30.14 13.95
N LYS A 73 7.42 -29.93 15.27
CA LYS A 73 6.29 -30.03 16.21
C LYS A 73 5.25 -28.93 15.96
N GLN A 74 5.68 -27.71 15.63
CA GLN A 74 4.78 -26.62 15.27
C GLN A 74 4.03 -26.92 13.97
N TRP A 75 4.73 -27.44 12.95
CA TRP A 75 4.11 -27.89 11.70
C TRP A 75 3.07 -29.00 11.96
N VAL A 76 3.41 -30.02 12.76
CA VAL A 76 2.49 -31.11 13.15
C VAL A 76 1.29 -30.61 13.97
N ALA A 77 1.43 -29.54 14.75
CA ALA A 77 0.33 -28.92 15.49
C ALA A 77 -0.62 -28.11 14.58
N LEU A 78 -0.13 -27.62 13.44
CA LEU A 78 -0.92 -26.91 12.43
C LEU A 78 -1.58 -27.88 11.43
N ASP A 79 -0.89 -28.97 11.05
CA ASP A 79 -1.40 -30.05 10.23
C ASP A 79 -0.96 -31.43 10.79
N PRO A 80 -1.84 -32.13 11.51
CA PRO A 80 -1.54 -33.47 12.02
C PRO A 80 -1.31 -34.55 10.95
N SER A 81 -1.63 -34.31 9.67
CA SER A 81 -1.47 -35.31 8.61
C SER A 81 -0.01 -35.63 8.27
N ILE A 82 0.91 -34.72 8.61
CA ILE A 82 2.36 -34.91 8.44
C ILE A 82 3.04 -35.60 9.63
N ASN A 83 2.30 -35.97 10.69
CA ASN A 83 2.84 -36.52 11.93
C ASN A 83 3.31 -37.98 11.82
N THR A 84 4.46 -38.20 11.18
CA THR A 84 5.14 -39.50 11.17
C THR A 84 6.65 -39.36 11.34
N GLU A 85 7.28 -40.27 12.08
CA GLU A 85 8.74 -40.32 12.23
C GLU A 85 9.45 -40.47 10.87
N LYS A 86 8.87 -41.26 9.96
CA LYS A 86 9.41 -41.43 8.60
C LYS A 86 9.49 -40.10 7.84
N LEU A 87 8.48 -39.23 7.96
CA LEU A 87 8.50 -37.92 7.29
C LEU A 87 9.53 -36.98 7.92
N TYR A 88 9.71 -37.04 9.24
CA TYR A 88 10.79 -36.31 9.92
C TYR A 88 12.16 -36.76 9.42
N ASP A 89 12.40 -38.07 9.29
CA ASP A 89 13.68 -38.57 8.74
C ASP A 89 13.83 -38.29 7.23
N ASP A 90 12.75 -38.32 6.44
CA ASP A 90 12.76 -37.89 5.03
C ASP A 90 13.15 -36.39 4.90
N ILE A 91 12.66 -35.52 5.79
CA ILE A 91 13.05 -34.09 5.89
C ILE A 91 14.52 -33.97 6.28
N CYS A 92 14.93 -34.66 7.33
CA CYS A 92 16.29 -34.58 7.86
C CYS A 92 17.36 -35.24 6.97
N SER A 93 16.96 -35.96 5.92
CA SER A 93 17.84 -36.57 4.91
C SER A 93 17.70 -35.93 3.51
N PHE A 94 16.95 -34.83 3.39
CA PHE A 94 16.69 -34.15 2.11
C PHE A 94 17.97 -33.57 1.47
N ASP A 95 18.33 -34.07 0.29
CA ASP A 95 19.47 -33.59 -0.51
C ASP A 95 19.07 -32.45 -1.46
N TYR A 96 19.53 -31.24 -1.16
CA TYR A 96 19.38 -30.04 -2.01
C TYR A 96 20.07 -30.10 -3.38
N LYS A 97 20.79 -31.18 -3.71
CA LYS A 97 21.31 -31.49 -5.05
C LYS A 97 20.43 -32.49 -5.81
N LYS A 98 19.58 -33.24 -5.10
CA LYS A 98 18.62 -34.21 -5.65
C LYS A 98 17.29 -34.16 -4.87
N PRO A 99 16.52 -33.05 -4.99
CA PRO A 99 15.30 -32.86 -4.21
C PRO A 99 14.33 -34.04 -4.30
N ASN A 100 13.83 -34.50 -3.15
CA ASN A 100 12.78 -35.51 -3.10
C ASN A 100 11.43 -34.86 -3.45
N ASN A 101 11.10 -34.84 -4.74
CA ASN A 101 9.87 -34.21 -5.25
C ASN A 101 8.58 -34.77 -4.62
N ARG A 102 8.57 -36.04 -4.18
CA ARG A 102 7.42 -36.63 -3.48
C ARG A 102 7.27 -36.10 -2.06
N LEU A 103 8.38 -35.90 -1.35
CA LEU A 103 8.36 -35.22 -0.05
C LEU A 103 7.87 -33.78 -0.21
N LEU A 104 8.44 -33.03 -1.16
CA LEU A 104 8.05 -31.64 -1.44
C LEU A 104 6.56 -31.52 -1.79
N ASP A 105 5.99 -32.45 -2.56
CA ASP A 105 4.56 -32.45 -2.89
C ASP A 105 3.65 -32.77 -1.69
N GLN A 106 4.10 -33.57 -0.72
CA GLN A 106 3.37 -33.76 0.54
C GLN A 106 3.43 -32.49 1.41
N LEU A 107 4.61 -31.88 1.55
CA LEU A 107 4.82 -30.71 2.40
C LEU A 107 4.13 -29.46 1.85
N GLN A 108 4.15 -29.23 0.53
CA GLN A 108 3.46 -28.07 -0.07
C GLN A 108 1.93 -28.16 0.10
N LYS A 109 1.35 -29.38 0.03
CA LYS A 109 -0.08 -29.60 0.30
C LYS A 109 -0.44 -29.27 1.75
N SER A 110 0.41 -29.68 2.69
CA SER A 110 0.29 -29.31 4.10
C SER A 110 0.27 -27.79 4.29
N LEU A 111 1.23 -27.06 3.71
CA LEU A 111 1.27 -25.59 3.80
C LEU A 111 0.01 -24.91 3.21
N ARG A 112 -0.50 -25.39 2.08
CA ARG A 112 -1.73 -24.86 1.47
C ARG A 112 -2.97 -25.14 2.31
N GLN A 113 -3.04 -26.31 2.96
CA GLN A 113 -4.11 -26.64 3.89
C GLN A 113 -4.05 -25.73 5.13
N ILE A 114 -2.86 -25.49 5.69
CA ILE A 114 -2.64 -24.58 6.82
C ILE A 114 -3.11 -23.16 6.48
N VAL A 115 -2.75 -22.60 5.31
CA VAL A 115 -3.25 -21.26 4.92
C VAL A 115 -4.78 -21.27 4.77
N CYS A 116 -5.37 -22.28 4.14
CA CYS A 116 -6.83 -22.40 4.02
C CYS A 116 -7.53 -22.39 5.39
N ASP A 117 -7.07 -23.20 6.34
CA ASP A 117 -7.70 -23.34 7.66
C ASP A 117 -7.44 -22.11 8.55
N CYS A 118 -6.26 -21.49 8.46
CA CYS A 118 -5.98 -20.23 9.14
C CYS A 118 -6.84 -19.08 8.59
N THR A 119 -6.97 -18.92 7.27
CA THR A 119 -7.86 -17.92 6.65
C THR A 119 -9.32 -18.13 7.04
N LEU A 120 -9.81 -19.38 7.06
CA LEU A 120 -11.18 -19.69 7.50
C LEU A 120 -11.40 -19.44 9.01
N SER A 121 -10.37 -19.65 9.84
CA SER A 121 -10.39 -19.31 11.27
C SER A 121 -10.41 -17.79 11.49
N GLU A 122 -9.55 -17.04 10.78
CA GLU A 122 -9.51 -15.58 10.79
C GLU A 122 -10.87 -15.00 10.39
N LEU A 123 -11.42 -15.44 9.26
CA LEU A 123 -12.75 -15.00 8.79
C LEU A 123 -13.86 -15.29 9.80
N ARG A 124 -13.88 -16.45 10.45
CA ARG A 124 -14.86 -16.75 11.52
C ARG A 124 -14.73 -15.78 12.69
N GLN A 125 -13.51 -15.54 13.18
CA GLN A 125 -13.26 -14.61 14.29
C GLN A 125 -13.60 -13.15 13.91
N ALA A 126 -13.26 -12.75 12.68
CA ALA A 126 -13.50 -11.42 12.16
C ALA A 126 -15.00 -11.15 11.95
N CYS A 127 -15.76 -12.11 11.41
CA CYS A 127 -17.23 -12.04 11.33
C CYS A 127 -17.87 -12.02 12.72
N ALA A 128 -17.49 -12.94 13.60
CA ALA A 128 -18.02 -13.07 14.96
C ALA A 128 -17.85 -11.79 15.80
N SER A 129 -16.76 -11.06 15.60
CA SER A 129 -16.46 -9.81 16.31
C SER A 129 -16.70 -8.53 15.50
N SER A 130 -17.30 -8.64 14.31
CA SER A 130 -17.79 -7.52 13.52
C SER A 130 -19.30 -7.30 13.76
N ARG A 131 -19.71 -6.03 13.80
CA ARG A 131 -21.11 -5.59 13.95
C ARG A 131 -21.28 -4.24 13.26
N ALA A 132 -22.51 -3.92 12.83
CA ALA A 132 -22.84 -2.67 12.14
C ALA A 132 -22.58 -1.40 12.97
N VAL A 133 -22.57 -1.51 14.30
CA VAL A 133 -22.18 -0.41 15.23
C VAL A 133 -20.69 -0.07 15.17
N ASN A 134 -19.84 -1.02 14.75
CA ASN A 134 -18.39 -0.89 14.62
C ASN A 134 -17.95 -0.90 13.14
N ASP A 135 -18.88 -0.64 12.21
CA ASP A 135 -18.66 -0.53 10.76
C ASP A 135 -17.89 -1.73 10.16
N TYR A 136 -18.09 -2.92 10.74
CA TYR A 136 -17.44 -4.19 10.37
C TYR A 136 -15.89 -4.18 10.35
N LYS A 137 -15.24 -3.22 11.03
CA LYS A 137 -13.79 -2.93 10.97
C LYS A 137 -12.81 -4.11 11.09
N LYS A 138 -13.20 -5.23 11.70
CA LYS A 138 -12.36 -6.43 11.80
C LYS A 138 -12.48 -7.32 10.56
N LEU A 139 -13.70 -7.56 10.07
CA LEU A 139 -13.92 -8.28 8.81
C LEU A 139 -13.32 -7.50 7.64
N THR A 140 -13.51 -6.18 7.62
CA THR A 140 -13.03 -5.36 6.50
C THR A 140 -11.51 -5.31 6.39
N ALA A 141 -10.79 -5.49 7.51
CA ALA A 141 -9.33 -5.59 7.52
C ALA A 141 -8.76 -6.92 7.00
N THR A 142 -9.59 -7.95 6.77
CA THR A 142 -9.13 -9.25 6.25
C THR A 142 -8.84 -9.18 4.75
N SER A 143 -7.80 -9.90 4.29
CA SER A 143 -7.43 -9.97 2.87
C SER A 143 -8.58 -10.50 2.00
N SER A 144 -9.27 -11.55 2.45
CA SER A 144 -10.42 -12.13 1.75
C SER A 144 -11.59 -11.15 1.58
N PHE A 145 -11.88 -10.30 2.57
CA PHE A 145 -12.88 -9.24 2.37
C PHE A 145 -12.39 -8.17 1.40
N MET A 146 -11.11 -7.76 1.47
CA MET A 146 -10.55 -6.78 0.54
C MET A 146 -10.61 -7.28 -0.92
N ASN A 147 -10.18 -8.53 -1.17
CA ASN A 147 -10.28 -9.19 -2.48
C ASN A 147 -11.73 -9.23 -3.01
N PHE A 148 -12.69 -9.61 -2.16
CA PHE A 148 -14.11 -9.56 -2.51
C PHE A 148 -14.58 -8.13 -2.83
N SER A 149 -14.15 -7.13 -2.05
CA SER A 149 -14.55 -5.73 -2.24
C SER A 149 -13.99 -5.12 -3.54
N PHE A 150 -12.81 -5.54 -4.00
CA PHE A 150 -12.23 -5.03 -5.26
C PHE A 150 -13.09 -5.35 -6.49
N LEU A 151 -13.86 -6.45 -6.46
CA LEU A 151 -14.81 -6.78 -7.52
C LEU A 151 -15.95 -5.75 -7.64
N TYR A 152 -16.39 -5.16 -6.53
CA TYR A 152 -17.44 -4.14 -6.54
C TYR A 152 -16.98 -2.83 -7.22
N TYR A 153 -15.67 -2.55 -7.21
CA TYR A 153 -15.10 -1.34 -7.78
C TYR A 153 -14.65 -1.50 -9.25
N ASP A 154 -14.90 -2.66 -9.88
CA ASP A 154 -14.54 -3.02 -11.27
C ASP A 154 -13.12 -2.55 -11.71
N ASN A 155 -12.15 -2.71 -10.80
CA ASN A 155 -10.79 -2.23 -11.03
C ASN A 155 -9.94 -3.33 -11.65
N SER A 156 -9.74 -3.27 -12.98
CA SER A 156 -9.03 -4.25 -13.81
C SER A 156 -7.82 -4.90 -13.17
N ASP A 157 -7.01 -4.12 -12.46
CA ASP A 157 -5.72 -4.52 -11.90
C ASP A 157 -5.84 -5.42 -10.65
N TRP A 158 -7.06 -5.59 -10.10
CA TRP A 158 -7.33 -6.28 -8.82
C TRP A 158 -8.47 -7.31 -8.92
N ILE A 159 -9.13 -7.41 -10.07
CA ILE A 159 -10.21 -8.37 -10.38
C ILE A 159 -9.74 -9.55 -11.23
N ASP A 160 -8.43 -9.65 -11.50
CA ASP A 160 -7.81 -10.75 -12.25
C ASP A 160 -8.11 -12.12 -11.58
N PRO A 161 -8.79 -13.05 -12.26
CA PRO A 161 -9.10 -14.37 -11.70
C PRO A 161 -7.90 -15.28 -11.41
N GLU A 162 -6.69 -14.96 -11.88
CA GLU A 162 -5.47 -15.67 -11.48
C GLU A 162 -5.01 -15.27 -10.06
N TYR A 163 -5.44 -14.10 -9.56
CA TYR A 163 -5.00 -13.53 -8.29
C TYR A 163 -6.13 -13.23 -7.28
N ASN A 164 -7.40 -13.17 -7.71
CA ASN A 164 -8.57 -12.89 -6.88
C ASN A 164 -9.53 -14.10 -6.84
N GLU A 165 -9.64 -14.76 -5.68
CA GLU A 165 -10.34 -16.03 -5.53
C GLU A 165 -11.88 -15.93 -5.71
N TYR A 166 -12.43 -14.72 -5.74
CA TYR A 166 -13.87 -14.46 -5.91
C TYR A 166 -14.27 -14.13 -7.36
N ALA A 167 -13.31 -13.70 -8.20
CA ALA A 167 -13.58 -13.03 -9.47
C ALA A 167 -14.38 -13.84 -10.51
N ASN A 168 -14.40 -15.17 -10.40
CA ASN A 168 -15.14 -16.05 -11.30
C ASN A 168 -16.25 -16.88 -10.61
N LEU A 169 -16.62 -16.55 -9.37
CA LEU A 169 -17.68 -17.27 -8.65
C LEU A 169 -19.08 -16.76 -9.07
N PRO A 170 -19.98 -17.61 -9.60
CA PRO A 170 -21.28 -17.16 -10.08
C PRO A 170 -22.16 -16.52 -8.99
N ASP A 171 -22.11 -17.03 -7.76
CA ASP A 171 -22.88 -16.49 -6.63
C ASP A 171 -22.42 -15.07 -6.25
N VAL A 172 -21.12 -14.77 -6.43
CA VAL A 172 -20.55 -13.43 -6.18
C VAL A 172 -21.02 -12.45 -7.24
N LYS A 173 -20.92 -12.82 -8.53
CA LYS A 173 -21.41 -11.99 -9.64
C LYS A 173 -22.90 -11.70 -9.46
N LYS A 174 -23.71 -12.74 -9.24
CA LYS A 174 -25.15 -12.63 -8.94
C LYS A 174 -25.47 -11.71 -7.75
N ALA A 175 -24.62 -11.67 -6.72
CA ALA A 175 -24.81 -10.78 -5.58
C ALA A 175 -24.53 -9.30 -5.92
N PHE A 176 -23.56 -9.02 -6.80
CA PHE A 176 -23.30 -7.67 -7.33
C PHE A 176 -24.33 -7.25 -8.37
N ASP A 177 -24.73 -8.15 -9.29
CA ASP A 177 -25.83 -7.91 -10.24
C ASP A 177 -27.11 -7.49 -9.49
N ALA A 178 -27.43 -8.19 -8.39
CA ALA A 178 -28.59 -7.89 -7.54
C ALA A 178 -28.45 -6.58 -6.75
N LEU A 179 -27.24 -6.10 -6.48
CA LEU A 179 -27.01 -4.75 -5.93
C LEU A 179 -27.24 -3.68 -7.00
N GLU A 180 -26.68 -3.85 -8.20
CA GLU A 180 -26.80 -2.87 -9.27
C GLU A 180 -28.25 -2.69 -9.73
N GLN A 181 -28.99 -3.80 -9.92
CA GLN A 181 -30.41 -3.74 -10.27
C GLN A 181 -31.23 -2.96 -9.21
N ARG A 182 -31.00 -3.21 -7.92
CA ARG A 182 -31.68 -2.48 -6.83
C ARG A 182 -31.29 -1.01 -6.76
N ALA A 183 -30.03 -0.68 -7.05
CA ALA A 183 -29.58 0.71 -7.16
C ALA A 183 -30.22 1.42 -8.37
N LEU A 184 -30.51 0.70 -9.45
CA LEU A 184 -31.20 1.22 -10.63
C LEU A 184 -32.72 1.38 -10.38
N GLU A 185 -33.36 0.40 -9.75
CA GLU A 185 -34.76 0.45 -9.29
C GLU A 185 -34.99 1.66 -8.38
N ARG A 186 -34.14 1.84 -7.36
CA ARG A 186 -34.21 2.99 -6.45
C ARG A 186 -33.98 4.32 -7.17
N LYS A 187 -33.07 4.38 -8.15
CA LYS A 187 -32.90 5.57 -9.02
C LYS A 187 -34.08 5.81 -9.96
N SER A 188 -35.04 4.90 -10.10
CA SER A 188 -36.37 5.22 -10.65
C SER A 188 -37.24 5.81 -9.55
N LEU A 189 -37.40 5.09 -8.43
CA LEU A 189 -38.27 5.49 -7.34
C LEU A 189 -37.98 6.91 -6.81
N GLU A 190 -36.72 7.27 -6.62
CA GLU A 190 -36.32 8.62 -6.18
C GLU A 190 -36.64 9.71 -7.21
N ARG A 191 -36.67 9.39 -8.52
CA ARG A 191 -37.16 10.32 -9.56
C ARG A 191 -38.67 10.44 -9.52
N ASP A 192 -39.38 9.35 -9.28
CA ASP A 192 -40.85 9.33 -9.22
C ASP A 192 -41.36 10.04 -7.95
N GLU A 193 -40.77 9.77 -6.78
CA GLU A 193 -40.99 10.49 -5.51
C GLU A 193 -40.64 11.98 -5.63
N GLN A 194 -39.51 12.33 -6.28
CA GLN A 194 -39.15 13.73 -6.48
C GLN A 194 -40.04 14.43 -7.52
N LEU A 195 -40.64 13.70 -8.47
CA LEU A 195 -41.68 14.23 -9.36
C LEU A 195 -42.97 14.53 -8.56
N GLU A 196 -43.42 13.60 -7.71
CA GLU A 196 -44.59 13.76 -6.86
C GLU A 196 -44.41 14.90 -5.83
N LEU A 197 -43.22 15.01 -5.23
CA LEU A 197 -42.87 16.13 -4.34
C LEU A 197 -42.87 17.47 -5.07
N ASN A 198 -42.36 17.53 -6.31
CA ASN A 198 -42.44 18.75 -7.13
C ASN A 198 -43.88 19.12 -7.50
N VAL A 199 -44.75 18.14 -7.75
CA VAL A 199 -46.19 18.37 -7.95
C VAL A 199 -46.83 18.90 -6.67
N LEU A 200 -46.57 18.28 -5.50
CA LEU A 200 -47.06 18.74 -4.20
C LEU A 200 -46.60 20.16 -3.85
N ILE A 201 -45.35 20.51 -4.14
CA ILE A 201 -44.81 21.87 -3.96
C ILE A 201 -45.52 22.85 -4.92
N SER A 202 -45.71 22.48 -6.19
CA SER A 202 -46.44 23.30 -7.16
C SER A 202 -47.89 23.53 -6.73
N ASP A 203 -48.58 22.51 -6.22
CA ASP A 203 -49.96 22.60 -5.78
C ASP A 203 -50.11 23.39 -4.47
N ALA A 204 -49.17 23.22 -3.52
CA ALA A 204 -49.11 24.03 -2.31
C ALA A 204 -48.85 25.52 -2.61
N LEU A 205 -47.97 25.83 -3.57
CA LEU A 205 -47.74 27.19 -4.06
C LEU A 205 -48.99 27.76 -4.77
N GLY A 206 -49.69 26.93 -5.56
CA GLY A 206 -50.96 27.27 -6.20
C GLY A 206 -52.06 27.60 -5.18
N GLN A 207 -52.22 26.77 -4.15
CA GLN A 207 -53.17 26.99 -3.06
C GLN A 207 -52.80 28.21 -2.20
N ALA A 208 -51.50 28.46 -1.97
CA ALA A 208 -51.03 29.66 -1.28
C ALA A 208 -51.34 30.93 -2.10
N ALA A 209 -51.08 30.92 -3.40
CA ALA A 209 -51.42 32.03 -4.30
C ALA A 209 -52.94 32.25 -4.40
N LEU A 210 -53.74 31.18 -4.41
CA LEU A 210 -55.20 31.27 -4.41
C LEU A 210 -55.73 31.85 -3.10
N LYS A 211 -55.21 31.41 -1.94
CA LYS A 211 -55.52 32.03 -0.63
C LYS A 211 -55.14 33.50 -0.60
N LEU A 212 -53.96 33.87 -1.11
CA LEU A 212 -53.53 35.27 -1.21
C LEU A 212 -54.50 36.10 -2.06
N LYS A 213 -54.95 35.56 -3.20
CA LYS A 213 -55.91 36.21 -4.11
C LYS A 213 -57.30 36.36 -3.49
N THR A 214 -57.77 35.39 -2.71
CA THR A 214 -59.04 35.48 -1.96
C THR A 214 -58.93 36.54 -0.86
N LEU A 215 -57.87 36.52 -0.05
CA LEU A 215 -57.59 37.57 0.93
C LEU A 215 -57.52 38.96 0.28
N LEU A 216 -56.87 39.11 -0.87
CA LEU A 216 -56.82 40.37 -1.61
C LEU A 216 -58.22 40.87 -2.00
N ASN A 217 -59.11 39.97 -2.42
CA ASN A 217 -60.49 40.29 -2.82
C ASN A 217 -61.42 40.57 -1.63
N GLU A 218 -61.13 40.06 -0.43
CA GLU A 218 -61.84 40.40 0.81
C GLU A 218 -61.33 41.71 1.42
N ILE A 219 -60.02 41.96 1.33
CA ILE A 219 -59.38 43.23 1.68
C ILE A 219 -59.88 44.35 0.76
N LEU A 220 -60.10 44.09 -0.54
CA LEU A 220 -60.74 45.02 -1.48
C LEU A 220 -62.24 45.31 -1.17
N LYS A 221 -62.85 44.62 -0.19
CA LYS A 221 -64.23 44.83 0.27
C LYS A 221 -64.31 45.41 1.69
N THR A 222 -63.19 45.71 2.33
CA THR A 222 -63.15 46.23 3.72
C THR A 222 -62.19 47.42 3.85
N ASP A 223 -62.30 48.17 4.95
CA ASP A 223 -61.77 49.54 5.06
C ASP A 223 -60.31 49.74 4.65
N VAL A 224 -60.12 50.75 3.77
CA VAL A 224 -58.85 51.16 3.16
C VAL A 224 -57.74 51.41 4.19
N ALA A 225 -58.09 51.79 5.42
CA ALA A 225 -57.16 52.01 6.52
C ALA A 225 -56.30 50.77 6.88
N LYS A 226 -56.83 49.54 6.75
CA LYS A 226 -56.06 48.31 7.04
C LYS A 226 -55.12 47.91 5.89
N LEU A 227 -55.40 48.39 4.68
CA LEU A 227 -54.66 48.06 3.46
C LEU A 227 -53.22 48.60 3.51
N GLY A 228 -53.00 49.76 4.14
CA GLY A 228 -51.67 50.34 4.35
C GLY A 228 -50.79 49.51 5.29
N ALA A 229 -51.35 48.96 6.37
CA ALA A 229 -50.60 48.16 7.35
C ALA A 229 -50.16 46.80 6.77
N LEU A 230 -51.07 46.06 6.14
CA LEU A 230 -50.73 44.76 5.55
C LEU A 230 -49.76 44.88 4.37
N LYS A 231 -49.90 45.93 3.56
CA LYS A 231 -48.95 46.22 2.47
C LYS A 231 -47.57 46.58 3.03
N SER A 232 -47.51 47.39 4.08
CA SER A 232 -46.26 47.73 4.78
C SER A 232 -45.59 46.50 5.36
N GLU A 233 -46.30 45.61 6.05
CA GLU A 233 -45.68 44.43 6.69
C GLU A 233 -45.30 43.34 5.67
N THR A 234 -46.08 43.14 4.61
CA THR A 234 -45.72 42.22 3.51
C THR A 234 -44.44 42.69 2.82
N ILE A 235 -44.36 44.00 2.53
CA ILE A 235 -43.13 44.61 2.01
C ILE A 235 -42.02 44.46 3.05
N ARG A 236 -42.24 44.77 4.34
CA ARG A 236 -41.22 44.68 5.40
C ARG A 236 -40.63 43.28 5.56
N LEU A 237 -41.41 42.21 5.40
CA LEU A 237 -40.91 40.83 5.46
C LEU A 237 -40.11 40.44 4.21
N GLN A 238 -40.55 40.85 3.02
CA GLN A 238 -39.76 40.65 1.79
C GLN A 238 -38.47 41.48 1.83
N ASP A 239 -38.55 42.73 2.27
CA ASP A 239 -37.44 43.66 2.45
C ASP A 239 -36.49 43.20 3.55
N ALA A 240 -36.96 42.50 4.60
CA ALA A 240 -36.12 41.89 5.63
C ALA A 240 -35.36 40.66 5.13
N ILE A 241 -36.02 39.76 4.37
CA ILE A 241 -35.36 38.60 3.76
C ILE A 241 -34.34 39.05 2.71
N ILE A 242 -34.72 40.02 1.86
CA ILE A 242 -33.82 40.58 0.85
C ILE A 242 -32.68 41.35 1.51
N LYS A 243 -32.92 42.19 2.53
CA LYS A 243 -31.82 42.87 3.26
C LYS A 243 -30.93 41.92 4.04
N ALA A 244 -31.43 40.82 4.59
CA ALA A 244 -30.58 39.81 5.22
C ALA A 244 -29.60 39.19 4.20
N LEU A 245 -30.11 38.82 3.02
CA LEU A 245 -29.29 38.24 1.94
C LEU A 245 -28.36 39.28 1.29
N THR A 246 -28.85 40.49 1.02
CA THR A 246 -28.07 41.57 0.38
C THR A 246 -27.03 42.16 1.32
N ALA A 247 -27.32 42.37 2.61
CA ALA A 247 -26.30 42.83 3.57
C ALA A 247 -25.22 41.76 3.83
N GLN A 248 -25.56 40.47 3.72
CA GLN A 248 -24.55 39.39 3.69
C GLN A 248 -23.68 39.41 2.42
N MET A 249 -24.14 40.01 1.32
CA MET A 249 -23.39 40.14 0.08
C MET A 249 -22.61 41.46 -0.05
N GLU A 250 -23.09 42.56 0.54
CA GLU A 250 -22.49 43.89 0.37
C GLU A 250 -21.46 44.27 1.45
N ILE A 251 -21.45 43.64 2.62
CA ILE A 251 -20.46 43.92 3.70
C ILE A 251 -19.15 43.13 3.49
N LEU A 252 -18.71 43.06 2.23
CA LEU A 252 -17.40 42.57 1.80
C LEU A 252 -16.91 43.44 0.62
N THR A 253 -16.05 44.44 0.72
CA THR A 253 -15.32 45.15 1.81
C THR A 253 -14.96 46.56 1.22
N PRO A 254 -14.23 47.50 1.87
CA PRO A 254 -13.69 47.53 3.24
C PRO A 254 -14.01 48.81 4.05
N ASP A 255 -14.07 48.69 5.38
CA ASP A 255 -13.09 49.27 6.33
C ASP A 255 -13.62 49.16 7.77
N GLY A 256 -12.71 49.13 8.75
CA GLY A 256 -13.08 49.35 10.16
C GLY A 256 -13.72 48.18 10.92
N LEU A 257 -12.88 47.23 11.37
CA LEU A 257 -12.98 46.65 12.72
C LEU A 257 -14.17 45.74 13.10
N GLU A 258 -14.42 44.62 12.38
CA GLU A 258 -14.97 43.37 12.98
C GLU A 258 -14.41 42.07 12.33
N ALA A 259 -13.16 42.10 11.84
CA ALA A 259 -12.56 40.95 11.13
C ALA A 259 -12.45 39.65 11.97
N GLU A 260 -12.28 39.79 13.29
CA GLU A 260 -12.19 38.66 14.24
C GLU A 260 -13.54 37.97 14.42
N LYS A 261 -14.60 38.73 14.76
CA LYS A 261 -15.98 38.22 14.83
C LYS A 261 -16.52 37.75 13.47
N LEU A 262 -16.12 38.35 12.36
CA LEU A 262 -16.45 37.84 11.02
C LEU A 262 -15.76 36.49 10.73
N THR A 263 -14.63 36.21 11.39
CA THR A 263 -13.96 34.90 11.32
C THR A 263 -14.66 33.91 12.26
N GLU A 264 -15.01 34.32 13.47
CA GLU A 264 -15.77 33.55 14.45
C GLU A 264 -17.16 33.13 13.91
N LEU A 265 -17.92 34.07 13.33
CA LEU A 265 -19.21 33.80 12.69
C LEU A 265 -19.07 32.89 11.45
N LYS A 266 -17.95 32.97 10.71
CA LYS A 266 -17.67 32.00 9.63
C LYS A 266 -17.36 30.62 10.17
N VAL A 267 -16.64 30.52 11.29
CA VAL A 267 -16.42 29.25 12.00
C VAL A 267 -17.73 28.69 12.53
N ASP A 268 -18.65 29.51 13.05
CA ASP A 268 -19.93 29.03 13.57
C ASP A 268 -20.96 28.71 12.48
N VAL A 269 -20.95 29.39 11.32
CA VAL A 269 -21.73 28.96 10.14
C VAL A 269 -21.17 27.66 9.56
N VAL A 270 -19.84 27.49 9.51
CA VAL A 270 -19.24 26.20 9.12
C VAL A 270 -19.58 25.11 10.13
N ARG A 271 -19.53 25.37 11.44
CA ARG A 271 -19.96 24.43 12.49
C ARG A 271 -21.44 24.10 12.40
N LEU A 272 -22.32 25.05 12.10
CA LEU A 272 -23.75 24.77 11.90
C LEU A 272 -23.96 23.88 10.68
N GLN A 273 -23.22 24.11 9.59
CA GLN A 273 -23.22 23.23 8.43
C GLN A 273 -22.63 21.84 8.76
N GLU A 274 -21.56 21.76 9.55
CA GLU A 274 -20.95 20.51 10.02
C GLU A 274 -21.92 19.75 10.94
N VAL A 275 -22.55 20.40 11.92
CA VAL A 275 -23.54 19.78 12.84
C VAL A 275 -24.79 19.34 12.08
N ILE A 276 -25.26 20.09 11.09
CA ILE A 276 -26.38 19.66 10.23
C ILE A 276 -25.94 18.47 9.36
N ASN A 277 -24.74 18.51 8.78
CA ASN A 277 -24.21 17.40 7.97
C ASN A 277 -23.96 16.15 8.82
N ASP A 278 -23.48 16.28 10.05
CA ASP A 278 -23.24 15.18 10.99
C ASP A 278 -24.55 14.62 11.55
N ALA A 279 -25.56 15.45 11.84
CA ALA A 279 -26.90 14.98 12.19
C ALA A 279 -27.57 14.24 11.02
N LEU A 280 -27.43 14.76 9.78
CA LEU A 280 -27.88 14.06 8.57
C LEU A 280 -27.08 12.77 8.33
N ARG A 281 -25.78 12.75 8.65
CA ARG A 281 -24.91 11.57 8.56
C ARG A 281 -25.30 10.51 9.59
N ASP A 282 -25.60 10.89 10.83
CA ASP A 282 -26.04 9.98 11.89
C ASP A 282 -27.44 9.42 11.62
N GLU A 283 -28.37 10.24 11.12
CA GLU A 283 -29.69 9.74 10.72
C GLU A 283 -29.62 8.87 9.46
N ALA A 284 -28.79 9.23 8.48
CA ALA A 284 -28.48 8.35 7.35
C ALA A 284 -27.83 7.04 7.84
N LEU A 285 -26.88 7.08 8.78
CA LEU A 285 -26.26 5.88 9.35
C LEU A 285 -27.26 5.02 10.14
N LYS A 286 -28.27 5.58 10.80
CA LYS A 286 -29.41 4.81 11.33
C LYS A 286 -30.21 4.15 10.21
N ILE A 287 -30.57 4.90 9.16
CA ILE A 287 -31.33 4.39 8.02
C ILE A 287 -30.57 3.26 7.30
N ILE A 288 -29.26 3.39 7.11
CA ILE A 288 -28.38 2.37 6.52
C ILE A 288 -28.24 1.16 7.46
N ARG A 289 -28.05 1.37 8.77
CA ARG A 289 -27.99 0.28 9.76
C ARG A 289 -29.31 -0.49 9.87
N ASN A 290 -30.45 0.17 9.63
CA ASN A 290 -31.78 -0.44 9.56
C ASN A 290 -32.12 -0.99 8.17
N ASN A 291 -31.32 -0.72 7.14
CA ASN A 291 -31.58 -1.10 5.76
C ASN A 291 -30.25 -1.36 5.01
N PRO A 292 -29.62 -2.54 5.20
CA PRO A 292 -28.23 -2.85 4.82
C PRO A 292 -28.03 -3.11 3.30
N LEU A 293 -28.81 -2.40 2.47
CA LEU A 293 -28.85 -2.51 1.01
C LEU A 293 -28.50 -1.18 0.32
N ILE A 294 -28.17 -0.15 1.09
CA ILE A 294 -27.78 1.17 0.57
C ILE A 294 -26.24 1.22 0.53
N VAL A 295 -25.65 1.05 -0.67
CA VAL A 295 -24.24 1.36 -0.86
C VAL A 295 -24.08 2.88 -0.78
N VAL A 296 -23.58 3.36 0.36
CA VAL A 296 -23.23 4.76 0.57
C VAL A 296 -21.75 4.94 0.32
N GLU A 297 -21.42 5.99 -0.43
CA GLU A 297 -20.07 6.38 -0.77
C GLU A 297 -19.23 6.63 0.50
N GLU A 298 -18.03 6.08 0.56
CA GLU A 298 -17.14 6.04 1.75
C GLU A 298 -17.67 5.19 2.94
N HIS A 299 -18.80 4.49 2.76
CA HIS A 299 -19.37 3.54 3.73
C HIS A 299 -19.78 2.22 3.08
N GLU A 300 -19.18 1.86 1.94
CA GLU A 300 -19.55 0.71 1.11
C GLU A 300 -19.49 -0.61 1.91
N GLN A 301 -18.60 -0.70 2.92
CA GLN A 301 -18.53 -1.82 3.86
C GLN A 301 -19.84 -2.12 4.60
N LEU A 302 -20.72 -1.14 4.82
CA LEU A 302 -22.00 -1.35 5.50
C LEU A 302 -23.00 -2.18 4.67
N THR A 303 -22.80 -2.26 3.35
CA THR A 303 -23.56 -3.14 2.44
C THR A 303 -22.74 -4.38 2.03
N LEU A 304 -21.45 -4.21 1.74
CA LEU A 304 -20.58 -5.30 1.28
C LEU A 304 -20.31 -6.35 2.38
N ALA A 305 -20.18 -5.96 3.65
CA ALA A 305 -19.96 -6.91 4.74
C ALA A 305 -21.17 -7.83 5.00
N PRO A 306 -22.43 -7.33 5.07
CA PRO A 306 -23.61 -8.19 5.08
C PRO A 306 -23.66 -9.22 3.95
N ILE A 307 -23.31 -8.83 2.72
CA ILE A 307 -23.32 -9.73 1.56
C ILE A 307 -22.22 -10.78 1.67
N PHE A 308 -20.99 -10.38 2.01
CA PHE A 308 -19.89 -11.33 2.26
C PHE A 308 -20.25 -12.35 3.35
N MET A 309 -20.84 -11.88 4.46
CA MET A 309 -21.27 -12.75 5.56
C MET A 309 -22.40 -13.70 5.14
N SER A 310 -23.37 -13.23 4.33
CA SER A 310 -24.41 -14.08 3.72
C SER A 310 -23.83 -15.15 2.78
N LEU A 311 -22.83 -14.79 1.96
CA LEU A 311 -22.11 -15.71 1.07
C LEU A 311 -21.19 -16.71 1.82
N PHE A 312 -20.94 -16.50 3.12
CA PHE A 312 -20.11 -17.35 3.98
C PHE A 312 -20.94 -18.25 4.90
N TYR A 313 -21.98 -17.70 5.53
CA TYR A 313 -22.82 -18.38 6.52
C TYR A 313 -24.13 -18.92 5.94
N GLY A 314 -24.66 -18.33 4.87
CA GLY A 314 -26.01 -18.57 4.36
C GLY A 314 -26.91 -17.34 4.51
N SER A 315 -27.87 -17.17 3.60
CA SER A 315 -28.87 -16.09 3.64
C SER A 315 -29.96 -16.29 4.69
N ASP A 316 -29.99 -17.47 5.31
CA ASP A 316 -30.89 -17.93 6.36
C ASP A 316 -30.35 -17.66 7.78
N VAL A 317 -29.12 -17.16 7.92
CA VAL A 317 -28.48 -16.86 9.21
C VAL A 317 -28.64 -15.37 9.55
N ASP A 318 -29.19 -15.05 10.73
CA ASP A 318 -29.15 -13.68 11.26
C ASP A 318 -27.70 -13.29 11.57
N LEU A 319 -27.20 -12.32 10.80
CA LEU A 319 -25.84 -11.84 10.86
C LEU A 319 -25.47 -11.20 12.21
N ASN A 320 -26.46 -10.74 12.99
CA ASN A 320 -26.25 -10.18 14.32
C ASN A 320 -25.99 -11.25 15.40
N LEU A 321 -26.46 -12.48 15.16
CA LEU A 321 -26.31 -13.63 16.05
C LEU A 321 -25.05 -14.47 15.76
N ILE A 322 -24.22 -14.06 14.79
CA ILE A 322 -22.96 -14.77 14.47
C ILE A 322 -21.96 -14.62 15.62
N THR A 323 -21.49 -15.77 16.10
CA THR A 323 -20.46 -15.93 17.15
C THR A 323 -19.27 -16.72 16.60
N ALA A 324 -18.20 -16.86 17.38
CA ALA A 324 -17.04 -17.66 16.97
C ALA A 324 -17.42 -19.15 16.72
N GLU A 325 -18.37 -19.68 17.51
CA GLU A 325 -18.86 -21.05 17.40
C GLU A 325 -19.92 -21.25 16.31
N THR A 326 -20.48 -20.17 15.76
CA THR A 326 -21.34 -20.25 14.59
C THR A 326 -20.52 -20.80 13.42
N LYS A 327 -20.91 -21.99 12.93
CA LYS A 327 -20.25 -22.65 11.81
C LYS A 327 -20.76 -22.05 10.49
N PRO A 328 -19.89 -21.60 9.58
CA PRO A 328 -20.31 -21.20 8.25
C PRO A 328 -20.83 -22.40 7.46
N LYS A 329 -21.72 -22.15 6.50
CA LYS A 329 -22.33 -23.19 5.66
C LYS A 329 -21.25 -23.92 4.86
N ALA A 330 -21.17 -25.25 4.98
CA ALA A 330 -20.00 -26.03 4.54
C ALA A 330 -19.72 -25.99 3.02
N ASP A 331 -20.75 -25.72 2.22
CA ASP A 331 -20.69 -25.52 0.76
C ASP A 331 -20.82 -24.04 0.36
N SER A 332 -20.61 -23.08 1.28
CA SER A 332 -20.77 -21.66 0.99
C SER A 332 -19.76 -21.14 -0.03
N THR A 333 -20.12 -20.06 -0.72
CA THR A 333 -19.32 -19.44 -1.77
C THR A 333 -17.94 -19.02 -1.26
N ILE A 334 -17.86 -18.43 -0.06
CA ILE A 334 -16.59 -18.03 0.56
C ILE A 334 -15.75 -19.25 0.98
N ILE A 335 -16.36 -20.34 1.45
CA ILE A 335 -15.61 -21.59 1.73
C ILE A 335 -15.08 -22.23 0.44
N LYS A 336 -15.86 -22.21 -0.64
CA LYS A 336 -15.41 -22.66 -1.98
C LYS A 336 -14.23 -21.83 -2.47
N ALA A 337 -14.28 -20.50 -2.31
CA ALA A 337 -13.21 -19.56 -2.66
C ALA A 337 -11.91 -19.83 -1.88
N ALA A 338 -11.99 -19.85 -0.55
CA ALA A 338 -10.84 -20.08 0.32
C ALA A 338 -10.16 -21.43 0.03
N LYS A 339 -10.93 -22.47 -0.33
CA LYS A 339 -10.40 -23.79 -0.69
C LYS A 339 -9.66 -23.86 -2.03
N VAL A 340 -9.73 -22.83 -2.90
CA VAL A 340 -9.00 -22.82 -4.19
C VAL A 340 -7.49 -22.96 -3.98
N ILE A 341 -6.94 -22.40 -2.90
CA ILE A 341 -5.52 -22.56 -2.52
C ILE A 341 -5.08 -24.03 -2.33
N THR A 342 -6.01 -24.93 -1.98
CA THR A 342 -5.71 -26.35 -1.75
C THR A 342 -5.54 -27.14 -3.05
N GLN A 343 -5.94 -26.57 -4.21
CA GLN A 343 -5.90 -27.22 -5.51
C GLN A 343 -4.46 -27.39 -6.03
N ASN A 344 -4.22 -28.43 -6.83
CA ASN A 344 -2.92 -28.60 -7.48
C ASN A 344 -2.68 -27.47 -8.48
N TYR A 345 -1.43 -27.00 -8.53
CA TYR A 345 -0.95 -25.96 -9.43
C TYR A 345 -1.48 -24.54 -9.17
N PHE A 346 -2.11 -24.30 -8.01
CA PHE A 346 -2.45 -22.95 -7.53
C PHE A 346 -1.21 -22.09 -7.27
N TRP A 347 -1.20 -20.86 -7.81
CA TRP A 347 -0.06 -19.94 -7.73
C TRP A 347 -0.03 -19.21 -6.38
N GLY A 348 0.99 -19.48 -5.57
CA GLY A 348 1.16 -18.78 -4.30
C GLY A 348 1.70 -17.35 -4.47
N THR A 349 1.00 -16.38 -3.88
CA THR A 349 1.39 -14.97 -3.83
C THR A 349 2.28 -14.65 -2.62
N HIS A 350 2.86 -13.46 -2.61
CA HIS A 350 3.59 -12.90 -1.45
C HIS A 350 2.75 -12.93 -0.16
N GLY A 351 1.44 -12.65 -0.27
CA GLY A 351 0.51 -12.67 0.88
C GLY A 351 0.41 -14.05 1.55
N HIS A 352 0.34 -15.13 0.77
CA HIS A 352 0.31 -16.50 1.32
C HIS A 352 1.63 -16.84 2.04
N LEU A 353 2.77 -16.39 1.51
CA LEU A 353 4.07 -16.61 2.13
C LEU A 353 4.23 -15.78 3.41
N ASN A 354 3.81 -14.51 3.44
CA ASN A 354 3.76 -13.70 4.67
C ASN A 354 2.91 -14.36 5.76
N HIS A 355 1.74 -14.88 5.39
CA HIS A 355 0.83 -15.55 6.32
C HIS A 355 1.50 -16.80 6.93
N LEU A 356 2.13 -17.64 6.10
CA LEU A 356 2.96 -18.76 6.57
C LEU A 356 4.11 -18.29 7.46
N GLY A 357 4.80 -17.20 7.11
CA GLY A 357 5.88 -16.62 7.92
C GLY A 357 5.42 -16.24 9.32
N SER A 358 4.23 -15.63 9.43
CA SER A 358 3.59 -15.30 10.70
C SER A 358 3.21 -16.55 11.50
N VAL A 359 2.54 -17.52 10.86
CA VAL A 359 2.05 -18.77 11.47
C VAL A 359 3.20 -19.68 11.96
N PHE A 360 4.30 -19.74 11.21
CA PHE A 360 5.50 -20.48 11.61
C PHE A 360 6.45 -19.67 12.52
N GLY A 361 6.18 -18.39 12.76
CA GLY A 361 7.01 -17.56 13.64
C GLY A 361 8.44 -17.35 13.10
N VAL A 362 8.59 -17.20 11.79
CA VAL A 362 9.89 -17.00 11.11
C VAL A 362 9.99 -15.58 10.52
N ASN A 363 11.23 -15.11 10.32
CA ASN A 363 11.51 -13.92 9.52
C ASN A 363 11.48 -14.32 8.03
N LEU A 364 10.57 -13.75 7.23
CA LEU A 364 10.49 -14.04 5.79
C LEU A 364 11.20 -12.94 4.99
N HIS A 365 12.28 -13.29 4.31
CA HIS A 365 12.97 -12.42 3.35
C HIS A 365 12.48 -12.76 1.93
N THR A 366 11.96 -11.76 1.22
CA THR A 366 11.45 -11.94 -0.15
C THR A 366 12.22 -11.06 -1.14
N LEU A 367 12.83 -11.70 -2.14
CA LEU A 367 13.62 -11.07 -3.18
C LEU A 367 12.88 -11.07 -4.53
N THR A 368 13.26 -10.16 -5.42
CA THR A 368 12.87 -10.16 -6.85
C THR A 368 14.12 -10.13 -7.71
N GLU A 369 14.30 -11.11 -8.59
CA GLU A 369 15.54 -11.35 -9.35
C GLU A 369 16.81 -11.38 -8.47
N GLY A 370 16.68 -11.88 -7.23
CA GLY A 370 17.75 -11.94 -6.24
C GLY A 370 18.03 -10.62 -5.50
N ASN A 371 17.26 -9.56 -5.75
CA ASN A 371 17.40 -8.26 -5.11
C ASN A 371 16.35 -8.07 -4.01
N ALA A 372 16.74 -7.48 -2.87
CA ALA A 372 15.79 -7.07 -1.84
C ALA A 372 15.12 -5.75 -2.23
N ASN A 373 13.78 -5.75 -2.31
CA ASN A 373 13.00 -4.54 -2.65
C ASN A 373 12.85 -3.58 -1.45
N PHE A 374 13.15 -4.05 -0.24
CA PHE A 374 13.05 -3.32 1.02
C PHE A 374 14.10 -3.82 2.01
N VAL A 375 14.38 -3.04 3.06
CA VAL A 375 15.28 -3.46 4.15
C VAL A 375 14.51 -4.42 5.06
N PHE A 376 15.07 -5.61 5.29
CA PHE A 376 14.52 -6.57 6.25
C PHE A 376 14.77 -6.11 7.69
N VAL A 377 13.80 -6.36 8.57
CA VAL A 377 13.87 -6.01 10.00
C VAL A 377 13.48 -7.26 10.79
N ASP A 378 14.51 -7.97 11.24
CA ASP A 378 14.38 -9.31 11.78
C ASP A 378 14.15 -9.31 13.30
N ALA A 379 13.27 -10.20 13.77
CA ALA A 379 13.23 -10.53 15.19
C ALA A 379 14.41 -11.46 15.53
N PRO A 380 15.19 -11.16 16.59
CA PRO A 380 16.48 -11.82 16.86
C PRO A 380 16.35 -13.27 17.38
N ASP A 381 15.13 -13.70 17.69
CA ASP A 381 14.76 -15.02 18.21
C ASP A 381 14.15 -15.95 17.14
N ARG A 382 14.10 -15.51 15.87
CA ARG A 382 13.44 -16.23 14.77
C ARG A 382 14.41 -16.62 13.66
N TYR A 383 14.24 -17.85 13.15
CA TYR A 383 14.88 -18.31 11.92
C TYR A 383 14.49 -17.44 10.72
N VAL A 384 15.39 -17.35 9.73
CA VAL A 384 15.16 -16.62 8.48
C VAL A 384 14.88 -17.60 7.35
N ILE A 385 13.78 -17.41 6.62
CA ILE A 385 13.53 -18.07 5.33
C ILE A 385 13.74 -17.03 4.22
N THR A 386 14.66 -17.28 3.29
CA THR A 386 14.84 -16.42 2.11
C THR A 386 14.25 -17.05 0.86
N VAL A 387 13.27 -16.39 0.24
CA VAL A 387 12.68 -16.78 -1.05
C VAL A 387 12.90 -15.71 -2.11
N ASN A 388 13.09 -16.16 -3.36
CA ASN A 388 13.36 -15.33 -4.53
C ASN A 388 12.29 -15.56 -5.60
N ASN A 389 11.52 -14.52 -5.89
CA ASN A 389 10.59 -14.46 -7.01
C ASN A 389 11.35 -14.15 -8.32
N LYS A 390 11.07 -14.94 -9.35
CA LYS A 390 11.64 -14.81 -10.69
C LYS A 390 10.53 -14.58 -11.72
N ASN A 391 10.66 -13.49 -12.47
CA ASN A 391 9.80 -13.04 -13.57
C ASN A 391 8.30 -13.05 -13.23
N ASN A 392 7.95 -12.82 -11.95
CA ASN A 392 6.59 -12.97 -11.39
C ASN A 392 5.92 -14.34 -11.64
N ALA A 393 6.68 -15.36 -12.02
CA ALA A 393 6.16 -16.66 -12.49
C ALA A 393 6.74 -17.88 -11.77
N HIS A 394 7.83 -17.73 -11.02
CA HIS A 394 8.46 -18.82 -10.29
C HIS A 394 9.04 -18.36 -8.97
N TRP A 395 8.95 -19.19 -7.93
CA TRP A 395 9.56 -18.95 -6.62
C TRP A 395 10.64 -19.99 -6.34
N THR A 396 11.74 -19.54 -5.75
CA THR A 396 12.91 -20.38 -5.39
C THR A 396 13.44 -20.00 -4.02
N THR A 397 14.20 -20.87 -3.35
CA THR A 397 14.72 -20.62 -1.98
C THR A 397 16.21 -20.26 -2.05
N ILE A 398 16.72 -19.49 -1.10
CA ILE A 398 18.16 -19.36 -0.85
C ILE A 398 18.44 -19.99 0.51
N VAL A 399 19.28 -21.03 0.50
CA VAL A 399 19.73 -21.77 1.70
C VAL A 399 21.19 -21.42 2.01
N THR A 400 21.59 -21.43 3.27
CA THR A 400 22.91 -21.00 3.75
C THR A 400 23.68 -22.19 4.30
N GLN A 401 24.62 -22.73 3.51
CA GLN A 401 25.26 -24.00 3.85
C GLN A 401 26.71 -23.81 4.31
N ALA A 402 26.96 -24.24 5.55
CA ALA A 402 28.31 -24.39 6.08
C ALA A 402 28.99 -25.62 5.47
N LYS A 403 30.17 -25.40 4.88
CA LYS A 403 30.91 -26.37 4.07
C LYS A 403 32.36 -26.41 4.55
N SER A 404 32.72 -27.51 5.18
CA SER A 404 34.11 -27.82 5.54
C SER A 404 34.94 -27.97 4.27
N VAL A 405 35.95 -27.12 4.10
CA VAL A 405 37.01 -27.31 3.12
C VAL A 405 38.17 -28.00 3.83
N CYS A 406 38.30 -29.31 3.63
CA CYS A 406 39.54 -30.01 3.99
C CYS A 406 40.68 -29.39 3.18
N ALA A 407 41.70 -28.86 3.86
CA ALA A 407 42.89 -28.34 3.20
C ALA A 407 43.59 -29.48 2.45
N PHE A 408 43.62 -29.41 1.12
CA PHE A 408 44.36 -30.36 0.30
C PHE A 408 45.86 -30.14 0.48
N SER A 409 46.50 -30.98 1.29
CA SER A 409 47.95 -31.10 1.37
C SER A 409 48.47 -31.81 0.11
N GLY A 410 48.73 -31.05 -0.96
CA GLY A 410 49.27 -31.57 -2.22
C GLY A 410 49.73 -30.46 -3.17
N ASP A 411 50.96 -30.57 -3.67
CA ASP A 411 51.66 -29.54 -4.44
C ASP A 411 51.22 -29.45 -5.91
N ASP A 412 49.97 -29.04 -6.17
CA ASP A 412 49.45 -28.81 -7.52
C ASP A 412 49.50 -27.33 -7.92
N GLU A 413 50.64 -26.90 -8.49
CA GLU A 413 51.00 -25.50 -8.80
C GLU A 413 50.23 -24.90 -10.01
N LYS A 414 48.89 -24.99 -10.04
CA LYS A 414 48.05 -24.44 -11.13
C LYS A 414 46.84 -23.60 -10.69
N THR A 415 46.44 -23.62 -9.43
CA THR A 415 45.18 -22.99 -8.97
C THR A 415 45.33 -21.50 -8.57
N THR A 416 46.56 -20.99 -8.42
CA THR A 416 46.88 -19.64 -7.91
C THR A 416 46.50 -18.47 -8.83
N LYS A 417 45.96 -18.70 -10.03
CA LYS A 417 45.57 -17.62 -10.97
C LYS A 417 44.16 -17.07 -10.77
N THR A 418 43.24 -17.81 -10.15
CA THR A 418 41.83 -17.38 -9.99
C THR A 418 41.64 -16.42 -8.81
N LEU A 419 42.39 -16.60 -7.72
CA LEU A 419 42.21 -15.84 -6.47
C LEU A 419 42.57 -14.34 -6.60
N HIS A 420 43.32 -13.95 -7.64
CA HIS A 420 43.73 -12.56 -7.87
C HIS A 420 42.76 -11.72 -8.73
N GLN A 421 41.63 -12.27 -9.19
CA GLN A 421 40.61 -11.49 -9.90
C GLN A 421 39.50 -10.94 -8.99
N VAL A 422 39.09 -11.67 -7.94
CA VAL A 422 37.97 -11.26 -7.06
C VAL A 422 38.27 -9.93 -6.35
N THR A 423 39.49 -9.76 -5.84
CA THR A 423 39.94 -8.55 -5.11
C THR A 423 40.02 -7.28 -5.97
N LYS A 424 39.77 -7.35 -7.28
CA LYS A 424 39.91 -6.23 -8.21
C LYS A 424 38.60 -5.61 -8.72
N MET A 425 37.44 -6.22 -8.41
CA MET A 425 36.13 -5.67 -8.83
C MET A 425 35.63 -4.52 -7.95
N GLY A 426 36.10 -4.40 -6.70
CA GLY A 426 35.63 -3.40 -5.74
C GLY A 426 36.08 -1.93 -5.97
N LYS A 427 36.85 -1.62 -7.03
CA LYS A 427 37.43 -0.27 -7.24
C LYS A 427 37.43 0.26 -8.70
N ARG A 428 36.49 -0.16 -9.55
CA ARG A 428 36.24 0.48 -10.87
C ARG A 428 34.75 0.62 -11.20
N ALA A 429 34.07 1.50 -10.46
CA ALA A 429 32.73 1.99 -10.76
C ALA A 429 32.71 3.51 -11.03
N ALA A 430 33.76 4.03 -11.69
CA ALA A 430 33.89 5.45 -12.02
C ALA A 430 34.81 5.66 -13.24
N GLU A 431 34.29 5.44 -14.46
CA GLU A 431 34.70 6.11 -15.70
C GLU A 431 33.81 5.61 -16.87
N ASN A 432 32.79 6.39 -17.25
CA ASN A 432 32.00 6.09 -18.44
C ASN A 432 32.79 6.47 -19.71
N LYS A 433 33.14 5.48 -20.53
CA LYS A 433 33.55 5.72 -21.93
C LYS A 433 32.65 4.94 -22.88
N VAL A 434 31.89 5.70 -23.67
CA VAL A 434 31.01 5.23 -24.73
C VAL A 434 31.85 4.61 -25.84
N PHE A 435 31.49 3.40 -26.28
CA PHE A 435 31.93 2.88 -27.57
C PHE A 435 30.89 3.25 -28.65
N PRO A 436 31.29 3.89 -29.77
CA PRO A 436 30.36 4.28 -30.82
C PRO A 436 29.99 3.08 -31.70
N ASN A 437 28.75 3.07 -32.22
CA ASN A 437 28.27 2.02 -33.11
C ASN A 437 28.79 2.23 -34.55
N LYS A 438 29.07 1.14 -35.26
CA LYS A 438 29.86 1.15 -36.51
C LYS A 438 28.97 1.18 -37.75
N VAL A 439 28.87 2.33 -38.41
CA VAL A 439 28.11 2.52 -39.67
C VAL A 439 29.04 2.70 -40.88
N ARG A 440 28.56 2.33 -42.07
CA ARG A 440 29.31 2.23 -43.33
C ARG A 440 29.93 3.54 -43.83
N THR A 441 31.03 3.38 -44.57
CA THR A 441 31.75 4.44 -45.31
C THR A 441 31.38 4.49 -46.79
N SER A 442 31.07 5.69 -47.28
CA SER A 442 31.22 6.16 -48.67
C SER A 442 31.17 7.69 -48.66
N GLY A 443 31.98 8.45 -49.41
CA GLY A 443 33.13 8.10 -50.23
C GLY A 443 33.55 9.33 -51.06
N GLU A 444 34.85 9.70 -51.02
CA GLU A 444 35.47 10.81 -51.78
C GLU A 444 34.88 12.23 -51.46
N SER A 445 35.54 13.37 -51.74
CA SER A 445 36.82 13.66 -52.40
C SER A 445 37.57 14.80 -51.66
N ALA A 446 38.82 15.11 -52.03
CA ALA A 446 39.69 16.04 -51.29
C ALA A 446 39.88 17.41 -51.96
N LYS A 447 40.07 18.47 -51.16
CA LYS A 447 40.78 19.70 -51.59
C LYS A 447 41.39 20.51 -50.44
N LYS A 448 42.60 21.01 -50.67
CA LYS A 448 43.23 22.17 -49.99
C LYS A 448 42.58 23.47 -50.54
N THR A 449 42.62 24.66 -49.91
CA THR A 449 43.14 25.14 -48.61
C THR A 449 42.18 26.26 -48.08
N GLU A 450 42.46 27.33 -47.32
CA GLU A 450 43.64 28.02 -46.72
C GLU A 450 43.17 28.78 -45.44
N PRO A 451 44.05 29.35 -44.57
CA PRO A 451 43.65 29.76 -43.22
C PRO A 451 43.21 31.22 -43.03
N ALA A 452 42.60 31.46 -41.86
CA ALA A 452 42.46 32.72 -41.12
C ALA A 452 41.43 33.79 -41.56
N LYS A 453 40.44 34.01 -40.67
CA LYS A 453 40.24 35.31 -40.02
C LYS A 453 39.61 35.13 -38.64
N VAL A 454 40.16 35.81 -37.63
CA VAL A 454 39.71 35.71 -36.23
C VAL A 454 38.48 36.60 -36.02
N GLY A 455 37.33 35.99 -35.70
CA GLY A 455 36.12 36.67 -35.24
C GLY A 455 35.85 36.37 -33.77
N THR A 456 35.60 37.41 -32.96
CA THR A 456 35.65 37.36 -31.48
C THR A 456 34.61 36.40 -30.85
N PRO A 457 35.01 35.25 -30.27
CA PRO A 457 34.07 34.19 -29.85
C PRO A 457 33.46 34.42 -28.44
N SER A 458 33.10 35.66 -28.09
CA SER A 458 32.69 36.02 -26.72
C SER A 458 31.17 35.88 -26.43
N LYS A 459 30.33 35.84 -27.47
CA LYS A 459 28.86 35.67 -27.33
C LYS A 459 28.40 34.23 -27.55
N ILE A 460 28.80 33.59 -28.65
CA ILE A 460 28.39 32.22 -29.01
C ILE A 460 28.76 31.23 -27.90
N VAL A 461 30.03 31.23 -27.46
CA VAL A 461 30.51 30.36 -26.37
C VAL A 461 29.70 30.54 -25.09
N LYS A 462 29.40 31.79 -24.67
CA LYS A 462 28.57 32.04 -23.48
C LYS A 462 27.15 31.49 -23.63
N GLN A 463 26.59 31.54 -24.84
CA GLN A 463 25.26 31.02 -25.13
C GLN A 463 25.23 29.48 -25.15
N GLU A 464 26.27 28.83 -25.70
CA GLU A 464 26.41 27.36 -25.68
C GLU A 464 26.63 26.83 -24.26
N TYR A 465 27.50 27.46 -23.45
CA TYR A 465 27.68 27.09 -22.04
C TYR A 465 26.41 27.32 -21.21
N ALA A 466 25.66 28.40 -21.45
CA ALA A 466 24.37 28.65 -20.79
C ALA A 466 23.32 27.60 -21.20
N ASN A 467 23.23 27.26 -22.48
CA ASN A 467 22.32 26.22 -22.98
C ASN A 467 22.68 24.83 -22.42
N SER A 468 23.97 24.49 -22.37
CA SER A 468 24.46 23.25 -21.74
C SER A 468 24.09 23.18 -20.25
N THR A 469 24.33 24.27 -19.51
CA THR A 469 23.99 24.37 -18.08
C THR A 469 22.48 24.24 -17.85
N ASN A 470 21.64 24.93 -18.63
CA ASN A 470 20.19 24.82 -18.55
C ASN A 470 19.71 23.40 -18.89
N ASN A 471 20.28 22.75 -19.90
CA ASN A 471 19.94 21.36 -20.24
C ASN A 471 20.30 20.38 -19.11
N LEU A 472 21.46 20.53 -18.47
CA LEU A 472 21.88 19.72 -17.32
C LEU A 472 20.98 19.93 -16.10
N MET A 473 20.65 21.19 -15.77
CA MET A 473 19.76 21.49 -14.66
C MET A 473 18.31 21.03 -14.92
N ARG A 474 17.81 21.16 -16.16
CA ARG A 474 16.52 20.61 -16.59
C ARG A 474 16.50 19.08 -16.49
N ALA A 475 17.58 18.40 -16.89
CA ALA A 475 17.70 16.95 -16.75
C ALA A 475 17.71 16.52 -15.27
N SER A 476 18.42 17.24 -14.40
CA SER A 476 18.39 17.02 -12.94
C SER A 476 16.97 17.16 -12.39
N LEU A 477 16.26 18.24 -12.74
CA LEU A 477 14.91 18.50 -12.25
C LEU A 477 13.92 17.40 -12.71
N LYS A 478 14.00 16.96 -13.98
CA LYS A 478 13.20 15.84 -14.49
C LYS A 478 13.53 14.54 -13.76
N GLY A 479 14.79 14.27 -13.46
CA GLY A 479 15.21 13.10 -12.66
C GLY A 479 14.64 13.11 -11.25
N GLN A 480 14.73 14.24 -10.54
CA GLN A 480 14.16 14.41 -9.19
C GLN A 480 12.64 14.23 -9.18
N VAL A 481 11.93 14.75 -10.19
CA VAL A 481 10.47 14.52 -10.30
C VAL A 481 10.14 13.07 -10.66
N ALA A 482 10.91 12.42 -11.55
CA ALA A 482 10.71 11.01 -11.86
C ALA A 482 10.94 10.10 -10.64
N ASN A 483 11.97 10.38 -9.84
CA ASN A 483 12.21 9.74 -8.55
C ASN A 483 11.02 9.93 -7.61
N ALA A 484 10.58 11.19 -7.38
CA ALA A 484 9.45 11.47 -6.50
C ALA A 484 8.14 10.79 -6.95
N VAL A 485 7.89 10.71 -8.27
CA VAL A 485 6.73 9.99 -8.82
C VAL A 485 6.86 8.48 -8.58
N LYS A 486 8.05 7.90 -8.84
CA LYS A 486 8.33 6.48 -8.59
C LYS A 486 8.15 6.13 -7.12
N GLU A 487 8.82 6.84 -6.22
CA GLU A 487 8.78 6.54 -4.78
C GLU A 487 7.39 6.76 -4.18
N TYR A 488 6.65 7.78 -4.63
CA TYR A 488 5.25 7.96 -4.22
C TYR A 488 4.33 6.85 -4.77
N CYS A 489 4.51 6.40 -6.02
CA CYS A 489 3.74 5.27 -6.55
C CYS A 489 4.08 3.96 -5.83
N ASN A 490 5.37 3.69 -5.58
CA ASN A 490 5.84 2.54 -4.80
C ASN A 490 5.23 2.55 -3.39
N TYR A 491 5.35 3.67 -2.68
CA TYR A 491 4.75 3.84 -1.36
C TYR A 491 3.23 3.63 -1.41
N SER A 492 2.52 4.30 -2.33
CA SER A 492 1.07 4.17 -2.50
C SER A 492 0.62 2.77 -2.95
N ASN A 493 1.51 1.93 -3.49
CA ASN A 493 1.23 0.53 -3.81
C ASN A 493 1.57 -0.40 -2.63
N SER A 494 2.53 -0.02 -1.78
CA SER A 494 2.90 -0.75 -0.56
C SER A 494 1.95 -0.56 0.62
N ILE A 495 1.08 0.47 0.59
CA ILE A 495 -0.04 0.59 1.54
C ILE A 495 -1.06 -0.50 1.23
N TRP A 496 -0.90 -1.66 1.87
CA TRP A 496 -1.79 -2.80 1.74
C TRP A 496 -3.18 -2.55 2.38
N PHE A 497 -3.31 -1.54 3.25
CA PHE A 497 -4.58 -1.17 3.89
C PHE A 497 -4.72 0.35 4.09
N SER A 498 -5.79 0.95 3.58
CA SER A 498 -6.38 2.17 4.16
C SER A 498 -7.75 2.50 3.56
N PHE A 499 -8.81 2.36 4.36
CA PHE A 499 -10.18 2.75 4.01
C PHE A 499 -10.34 4.23 3.62
N PHE A 500 -9.38 5.08 3.97
CA PHE A 500 -9.41 6.53 3.71
C PHE A 500 -8.48 6.97 2.57
N HIS A 501 -7.85 6.04 1.83
CA HIS A 501 -7.00 6.35 0.67
C HIS A 501 -7.70 6.10 -0.68
N ARG A 502 -8.92 6.59 -0.83
CA ARG A 502 -9.57 6.86 -2.13
C ARG A 502 -8.71 7.75 -3.06
N HIS A 503 -7.72 8.42 -2.47
CA HIS A 503 -6.66 9.18 -3.15
C HIS A 503 -5.47 8.34 -3.64
N GLY A 504 -5.43 7.02 -3.48
CA GLY A 504 -4.36 6.16 -3.99
C GLY A 504 -4.21 6.27 -5.51
N GLU A 505 -5.14 5.71 -6.28
CA GLU A 505 -5.03 5.76 -7.75
C GLU A 505 -5.20 7.17 -8.32
N THR A 506 -6.11 7.99 -7.75
CA THR A 506 -6.26 9.39 -8.15
C THR A 506 -4.97 10.21 -7.92
N GLY A 507 -4.27 9.94 -6.81
CA GLY A 507 -2.98 10.55 -6.49
C GLY A 507 -1.86 10.04 -7.39
N ARG A 508 -1.75 8.72 -7.59
CA ARG A 508 -0.80 8.10 -8.53
C ARG A 508 -0.96 8.67 -9.94
N ASN A 509 -2.18 8.75 -10.46
CA ASN A 509 -2.44 9.32 -11.78
C ASN A 509 -2.17 10.84 -11.85
N ARG A 510 -2.35 11.58 -10.76
CA ARG A 510 -1.92 12.98 -10.69
C ARG A 510 -0.40 13.11 -10.69
N ALA A 511 0.32 12.23 -10.00
CA ALA A 511 1.78 12.18 -9.96
C ALA A 511 2.35 11.81 -11.34
N LYS A 512 1.87 10.73 -11.97
CA LYS A 512 2.18 10.32 -13.35
C LYS A 512 2.01 11.51 -14.32
N ARG A 513 0.79 12.08 -14.41
CA ARG A 513 0.47 13.23 -15.29
C ARG A 513 1.34 14.47 -15.05
N PHE A 514 1.76 14.72 -13.80
CA PHE A 514 2.70 15.81 -13.49
C PHE A 514 4.12 15.49 -14.00
N GLY A 515 4.58 14.24 -13.81
CA GLY A 515 5.82 13.74 -14.40
C GLY A 515 5.82 13.85 -15.92
N ASP A 516 4.74 13.45 -16.58
CA ASP A 516 4.57 13.54 -18.04
C ASP A 516 4.59 15.00 -18.53
N LYS A 517 3.83 15.88 -17.86
CA LYS A 517 3.81 17.31 -18.16
C LYS A 517 5.20 17.95 -18.03
N LEU A 518 5.97 17.54 -17.03
CA LEU A 518 7.33 18.03 -16.84
C LEU A 518 8.33 17.38 -17.82
N SER A 519 8.13 16.12 -18.20
CA SER A 519 8.96 15.42 -19.17
C SER A 519 8.85 16.03 -20.58
N ALA A 520 7.66 16.52 -20.95
CA ALA A 520 7.42 17.28 -22.18
C ALA A 520 8.05 18.69 -22.19
N CYS A 521 8.18 19.34 -21.04
CA CYS A 521 8.66 20.73 -20.93
C CYS A 521 10.12 20.90 -21.41
N THR A 522 10.38 21.86 -22.31
CA THR A 522 11.69 22.08 -22.93
C THR A 522 12.52 23.17 -22.27
N ASP A 523 11.92 24.21 -21.68
CA ASP A 523 12.66 25.24 -20.94
C ASP A 523 12.87 24.87 -19.46
N TYR A 524 13.97 25.32 -18.88
CA TYR A 524 14.29 25.07 -17.47
C TYR A 524 13.48 25.97 -16.51
N ASN A 525 13.24 27.24 -16.87
CA ASN A 525 12.50 28.17 -16.01
C ASN A 525 11.00 27.87 -16.04
N GLU A 526 10.47 27.46 -17.19
CA GLU A 526 9.13 26.87 -17.30
C GLU A 526 9.01 25.61 -16.43
N ALA A 527 9.95 24.68 -16.51
CA ALA A 527 9.94 23.47 -15.67
C ALA A 527 9.97 23.80 -14.16
N LYS A 528 10.81 24.75 -13.74
CA LYS A 528 10.80 25.29 -12.36
C LYS A 528 9.42 25.84 -11.98
N LYS A 529 8.82 26.67 -12.84
CA LYS A 529 7.52 27.29 -12.60
C LYS A 529 6.42 26.24 -12.46
N ILE A 530 6.34 25.28 -13.38
CA ILE A 530 5.41 24.15 -13.34
C ILE A 530 5.54 23.39 -12.02
N THR A 531 6.77 23.12 -11.56
CA THR A 531 7.03 22.42 -10.30
C THR A 531 6.59 23.22 -9.07
N ILE A 532 6.92 24.51 -9.01
CA ILE A 532 6.56 25.37 -7.88
C ILE A 532 5.06 25.69 -7.83
N ASP A 533 4.40 25.87 -8.98
CA ASP A 533 2.96 26.11 -9.03
C ASP A 533 2.18 24.83 -8.68
N PHE A 534 2.65 23.65 -9.08
CA PHE A 534 2.12 22.36 -8.61
C PHE A 534 2.27 22.20 -7.08
N LEU A 535 3.44 22.55 -6.53
CA LEU A 535 3.71 22.50 -5.09
C LEU A 535 2.92 23.53 -4.28
N LYS A 536 2.49 24.66 -4.85
CA LYS A 536 1.61 25.64 -4.18
C LYS A 536 0.16 25.17 -4.11
N ASP A 537 -0.39 24.69 -5.23
CA ASP A 537 -1.83 24.45 -5.37
C ASP A 537 -2.31 23.30 -4.48
N ARG A 538 -3.24 23.63 -3.56
CA ARG A 538 -3.85 22.66 -2.64
C ARG A 538 -4.71 21.62 -3.37
N LYS A 539 -5.24 21.91 -4.57
CA LYS A 539 -5.98 20.93 -5.38
C LYS A 539 -5.10 19.75 -5.81
N ASN A 540 -3.78 19.90 -5.81
CA ASN A 540 -2.87 18.79 -6.09
C ASN A 540 -2.73 17.78 -4.93
N GLY A 541 -3.28 18.08 -3.75
CA GLY A 541 -3.38 17.17 -2.61
C GLY A 541 -2.99 17.85 -1.29
N ASN A 542 -3.23 17.18 -0.17
CA ASN A 542 -2.78 17.65 1.16
C ASN A 542 -1.25 17.56 1.29
N THR A 543 -0.69 18.14 2.36
CA THR A 543 0.76 18.15 2.65
C THR A 543 1.15 17.09 3.70
N HIS A 544 0.39 16.00 3.82
CA HIS A 544 0.69 14.86 4.71
C HIS A 544 2.07 14.26 4.40
N PRO A 545 2.73 13.54 5.34
CA PRO A 545 4.12 13.09 5.19
C PRO A 545 4.39 12.37 3.87
N HIS A 546 3.56 11.38 3.53
CA HIS A 546 3.70 10.59 2.30
C HIS A 546 2.75 11.06 1.18
N SER A 547 2.31 12.32 1.22
CA SER A 547 1.65 12.92 0.05
C SER A 547 2.67 13.16 -1.06
N PHE A 548 2.24 13.06 -2.31
CA PHE A 548 3.12 13.34 -3.45
C PHE A 548 3.75 14.74 -3.38
N ARG A 549 3.02 15.76 -2.89
CA ARG A 549 3.55 17.12 -2.69
C ARG A 549 4.72 17.13 -1.69
N THR A 550 4.61 16.44 -0.56
CA THR A 550 5.66 16.39 0.48
C THR A 550 6.87 15.57 0.03
N MET A 551 6.65 14.42 -0.62
CA MET A 551 7.75 13.60 -1.18
C MET A 551 8.48 14.31 -2.32
N LEU A 552 7.74 15.03 -3.20
CA LEU A 552 8.32 15.89 -4.23
C LEU A 552 9.13 17.04 -3.63
N LEU A 553 8.64 17.69 -2.55
CA LEU A 553 9.38 18.73 -1.86
C LEU A 553 10.66 18.18 -1.19
N GLN A 554 10.61 16.97 -0.62
CA GLN A 554 11.79 16.30 -0.07
C GLN A 554 12.86 16.11 -1.15
N GLU A 555 12.53 15.47 -2.26
CA GLU A 555 13.47 15.12 -3.34
C GLU A 555 14.03 16.34 -4.10
N LEU A 556 13.40 17.51 -3.95
CA LEU A 556 13.91 18.80 -4.44
C LEU A 556 14.87 19.50 -3.47
N LEU A 557 14.87 19.12 -2.18
CA LEU A 557 15.73 19.67 -1.13
C LEU A 557 16.92 18.77 -0.77
N THR A 558 16.75 17.44 -0.82
CA THR A 558 17.78 16.40 -0.52
C THR A 558 19.09 16.60 -1.28
N LYS A 559 19.05 17.18 -2.48
CA LYS A 559 20.25 17.43 -3.30
C LYS A 559 21.17 18.52 -2.75
N ASN A 560 20.68 19.39 -1.86
CA ASN A 560 21.40 20.56 -1.37
C ASN A 560 21.53 20.63 0.17
N MET A 561 20.77 19.82 0.91
CA MET A 561 20.72 19.83 2.38
C MET A 561 20.55 18.41 2.92
N SER A 562 20.93 18.18 4.18
CA SER A 562 20.57 16.94 4.90
C SER A 562 19.05 16.75 4.86
N ALA A 563 18.60 15.59 4.36
CA ALA A 563 17.19 15.29 4.18
C ALA A 563 16.39 15.50 5.48
N PRO A 564 15.45 16.46 5.52
CA PRO A 564 14.48 16.47 6.61
C PRO A 564 13.57 15.24 6.47
N ASP A 565 13.09 14.70 7.58
CA ASP A 565 12.12 13.61 7.53
C ASP A 565 10.76 14.11 6.99
N LEU A 566 9.95 13.19 6.47
CA LEU A 566 8.67 13.52 5.84
C LEU A 566 7.65 14.12 6.82
N LYS A 567 7.74 13.85 8.13
CA LYS A 567 6.86 14.41 9.16
C LYS A 567 7.23 15.86 9.45
N PHE A 568 8.52 16.18 9.58
CA PHE A 568 9.01 17.55 9.66
C PHE A 568 8.65 18.36 8.41
N LEU A 569 8.86 17.80 7.21
CA LEU A 569 8.46 18.44 5.94
C LEU A 569 6.96 18.65 5.80
N SER A 570 6.15 17.72 6.31
CA SER A 570 4.68 17.85 6.34
C SER A 570 4.23 19.03 7.22
N GLN A 571 4.82 19.13 8.42
CA GLN A 571 4.51 20.19 9.39
C GLN A 571 5.02 21.56 8.97
N ASN A 572 6.18 21.62 8.29
CA ASN A 572 6.86 22.87 7.92
C ASN A 572 6.76 23.20 6.41
N PHE A 573 5.82 22.57 5.69
CA PHE A 573 5.75 22.54 4.23
C PHE A 573 5.89 23.93 3.57
N SER A 574 5.17 24.94 4.06
CA SER A 574 5.22 26.30 3.51
C SER A 574 6.63 26.91 3.59
N ALA A 575 7.27 26.84 4.77
CA ALA A 575 8.61 27.39 4.97
C ALA A 575 9.68 26.65 4.16
N GLN A 576 9.57 25.31 4.06
CA GLN A 576 10.46 24.50 3.23
C GLN A 576 10.28 24.79 1.73
N LEU A 577 9.05 25.08 1.29
CA LEU A 577 8.75 25.53 -0.07
C LEU A 577 9.26 26.96 -0.34
N ASP A 578 9.32 27.84 0.65
CA ASP A 578 9.92 29.18 0.53
C ASP A 578 11.46 29.14 0.48
N ILE A 579 12.09 28.25 1.24
CA ILE A 579 13.52 27.91 1.11
C ILE A 579 13.81 27.41 -0.31
N LEU A 580 12.97 26.52 -0.87
CA LEU A 580 13.12 26.03 -2.24
C LEU A 580 12.98 27.16 -3.29
N LYS A 581 11.99 28.07 -3.17
CA LYS A 581 11.85 29.24 -4.08
C LYS A 581 13.10 30.11 -4.07
N THR A 582 13.66 30.34 -2.88
CA THR A 582 14.86 31.16 -2.66
C THR A 582 16.08 30.53 -3.34
N HIS A 583 16.37 29.25 -3.07
CA HIS A 583 17.46 28.52 -3.75
C HIS A 583 17.27 28.43 -5.28
N GLN A 584 16.03 28.41 -5.76
CA GLN A 584 15.73 28.38 -7.19
C GLN A 584 15.77 29.76 -7.88
N ASN A 585 16.09 30.85 -7.16
CA ASN A 585 16.12 32.23 -7.65
C ASN A 585 14.79 32.72 -8.26
N ILE A 586 13.66 32.18 -7.81
CA ILE A 586 12.33 32.56 -8.32
C ILE A 586 11.85 33.79 -7.56
N LYS A 587 12.12 34.97 -8.11
CA LYS A 587 11.56 36.24 -7.62
C LYS A 587 10.04 36.23 -7.75
N THR A 588 9.35 35.89 -6.66
CA THR A 588 7.95 36.28 -6.48
C THR A 588 7.87 37.81 -6.52
N LYS A 589 7.07 38.37 -7.43
CA LYS A 589 6.65 39.78 -7.31
C LYS A 589 5.84 39.90 -6.02
N SER A 590 6.46 40.44 -4.97
CA SER A 590 5.72 40.98 -3.83
C SER A 590 4.86 42.13 -4.34
N PHE A 591 3.54 42.00 -4.24
CA PHE A 591 2.67 43.17 -4.26
C PHE A 591 2.93 43.93 -2.96
N SER A 592 3.65 45.04 -3.06
CA SER A 592 3.60 46.08 -2.04
C SER A 592 2.24 46.75 -2.15
N MET A 593 1.39 46.58 -1.14
CA MET A 593 0.27 47.50 -0.95
C MET A 593 0.85 48.87 -0.56
N LEU A 594 0.30 49.91 -1.18
CA LEU A 594 0.09 51.21 -0.54
C LEU A 594 -1.27 51.16 0.14
#